data_AF-A0A815FIM2-F1
#
_entry.id   AF-A0A815FIM2-F1
#
_cell.length_a   1.000
_cell.length_b   1.000
_cell.length_c   1.000
_cell.angle_alpha   90.00
_cell.angle_beta   90.00
_cell.angle_gamma   90.00
#
_symmetry.space_group_name_H-M   'P 1'
#
loop_
_entity.id
_entity.type
_entity.pdbx_description
1 polymer ?
#
loop_
_entity_poly.entity_id
_entity_poly.type
_entity_poly.pdbx_seq_one_letter_code
_entity_poly.pdbx_strand_id
1 'polypeptide(L)'
;MAKIIRYAIESKEKIEQQLVLDRYSFFIAEDVVVAPPPIPPPRPSPLEQPTAEQFTIDQLRDLFKQFSLTAPSGLLSTRTFIDLYSDLISVTVGQRPLPEAWINLDQVQIELLATMLSNGAEFINWRLWLLFASQPWPYPTQQDLLNLLFTYANHDSDRTGFISRSTYNEIPLWFSIERPPTPEDPALPRPYDREYHLKQFWFDLFAIDDRSTWLPYEDMLLYLASVPNPLHGFYRALALAERTPMPTLRDQLPRVEMHCSILNTQEYERLAEKEREQALQNDIEITNDAHISIDGLFQVLHHGERKFGDTHRFATTEDPEDFASKVLHHGERKFGDTHRFATTEDPEDFASKERLYAVWDEMEVDRSSKILLFALLNHPIVADMIASCCKYRAPDFRQILHIKQADELSAADSHGHRTPEQGTA
;
A
#
# COMPACT_ATOMS: atom_id res chain seq x y z
N MET A 1 -69.75 10.52 8.13
CA MET A 1 -68.84 11.42 7.40
C MET A 1 -68.32 12.60 8.22
N ALA A 2 -69.18 13.52 8.70
CA ALA A 2 -68.74 14.70 9.46
C ALA A 2 -67.84 14.39 10.68
N LYS A 3 -68.05 13.27 11.38
CA LYS A 3 -67.19 12.83 12.49
C LYS A 3 -65.77 12.42 12.05
N ILE A 4 -65.62 11.81 10.88
CA ILE A 4 -64.32 11.35 10.35
C ILE A 4 -63.50 12.55 9.88
N ILE A 5 -64.14 13.46 9.13
CA ILE A 5 -63.51 14.73 8.71
C ILE A 5 -63.14 15.57 9.93
N ARG A 6 -64.05 15.67 10.91
CA ARG A 6 -63.80 16.39 12.16
C ARG A 6 -62.62 15.78 12.92
N TYR A 7 -62.57 14.45 13.06
CA TYR A 7 -61.47 13.77 13.72
C TYR A 7 -60.14 14.04 13.01
N ALA A 8 -60.06 13.88 11.69
CA ALA A 8 -58.85 14.14 10.92
C ALA A 8 -58.37 15.61 11.03
N ILE A 9 -59.30 16.57 11.06
CA ILE A 9 -58.97 17.99 11.31
C ILE A 9 -58.46 18.20 12.74
N GLU A 10 -59.13 17.62 13.74
CA GLU A 10 -58.77 17.74 15.16
C GLU A 10 -57.43 17.04 15.49
N SER A 11 -57.12 15.90 14.85
CA SER A 11 -55.88 15.15 15.00
C SER A 11 -54.74 15.63 14.09
N LYS A 12 -55.02 16.55 13.15
CA LYS A 12 -54.10 16.98 12.08
C LYS A 12 -53.60 15.83 11.20
N GLU A 13 -54.39 14.77 11.06
CA GLU A 13 -54.10 13.64 10.19
C GLU A 13 -54.67 13.86 8.80
N LYS A 14 -54.02 13.30 7.77
CA LYS A 14 -54.52 13.33 6.40
C LYS A 14 -55.58 12.25 6.23
N ILE A 15 -56.68 12.60 5.55
CA ILE A 15 -57.64 11.60 5.09
C ILE A 15 -56.99 10.88 3.90
N GLU A 16 -56.72 9.58 4.05
CA GLU A 16 -56.01 8.79 3.05
C GLU A 16 -56.92 8.30 1.94
N GLN A 17 -58.23 8.20 2.18
CA GLN A 17 -59.23 7.70 1.24
C GLN A 17 -59.90 8.83 0.44
N GLN A 18 -60.37 8.51 -0.76
CA GLN A 18 -60.98 9.49 -1.66
C GLN A 18 -62.31 9.97 -1.11
N LEU A 19 -62.48 11.29 -1.12
CA LEU A 19 -63.67 11.97 -0.68
C LEU A 19 -64.53 12.33 -1.90
N VAL A 20 -65.66 11.65 -2.06
CA VAL A 20 -66.55 11.79 -3.22
C VAL A 20 -67.76 12.64 -2.85
N LEU A 21 -68.05 13.68 -3.63
CA LEU A 21 -69.28 14.47 -3.51
C LEU A 21 -70.26 14.02 -4.59
N ASP A 22 -71.37 13.39 -4.19
CA ASP A 22 -72.47 13.05 -5.10
C ASP A 22 -73.74 13.83 -4.73
N ARG A 23 -74.20 14.66 -5.67
CA ARG A 23 -75.34 15.61 -5.61
C ARG A 23 -75.34 16.56 -4.40
N TYR A 24 -75.62 16.04 -3.21
CA TYR A 24 -75.74 16.79 -1.96
C TYR A 24 -75.11 16.06 -0.75
N SER A 25 -74.36 14.98 -0.97
CA SER A 25 -73.81 14.14 0.09
C SER A 25 -72.36 13.74 -0.17
N PHE A 26 -71.54 13.76 0.88
CA PHE A 26 -70.16 13.32 0.85
C PHE A 26 -70.02 11.86 1.29
N PHE A 27 -69.26 11.09 0.53
CA PHE A 27 -68.94 9.68 0.78
C PHE A 27 -67.43 9.48 0.78
N ILE A 28 -66.96 8.45 1.51
CA ILE A 28 -65.57 7.97 1.42
C ILE A 28 -65.59 6.76 0.50
N ALA A 29 -64.83 6.80 -0.59
CA ALA A 29 -64.54 5.62 -1.38
C ALA A 29 -63.40 4.87 -0.67
N GLU A 30 -63.75 3.84 0.10
CA GLU A 30 -62.79 3.04 0.90
C GLU A 30 -61.78 2.28 0.03
N ASP A 31 -62.14 2.05 -1.24
CA ASP A 31 -61.36 1.36 -2.25
C ASP A 31 -60.35 2.28 -2.98
N VAL A 32 -60.41 3.59 -2.77
CA VAL A 32 -59.53 4.55 -3.45
C VAL A 32 -58.69 5.31 -2.42
N VAL A 33 -57.41 4.93 -2.32
CA VAL A 33 -56.41 5.63 -1.50
C VAL A 33 -55.80 6.77 -2.32
N VAL A 34 -55.93 8.01 -1.85
CA VAL A 34 -55.38 9.23 -2.46
C VAL A 34 -54.04 9.64 -1.84
N ALA A 35 -53.63 9.00 -0.75
CA ALA A 35 -52.29 9.20 -0.21
C ALA A 35 -51.25 8.65 -1.20
N PRO A 36 -50.21 9.43 -1.56
CA PRO A 36 -49.10 8.88 -2.32
C PRO A 36 -48.46 7.73 -1.51
N PRO A 37 -48.03 6.64 -2.18
CA PRO A 37 -47.39 5.54 -1.48
C PRO A 37 -46.19 6.07 -0.68
N PRO A 38 -45.94 5.53 0.53
CA PRO A 38 -44.78 5.92 1.32
C PRO A 38 -43.51 5.72 0.49
N ILE A 39 -42.62 6.70 0.50
CA ILE A 39 -41.34 6.61 -0.21
C ILE A 39 -40.61 5.39 0.36
N PRO A 40 -40.21 4.41 -0.47
CA PRO A 40 -39.49 3.25 0.02
C PRO A 40 -38.21 3.71 0.73
N PRO A 41 -37.77 3.01 1.80
CA PRO A 41 -36.55 3.37 2.49
C PRO A 41 -35.37 3.42 1.50
N PRO A 42 -34.45 4.38 1.65
CA PRO A 42 -33.26 4.42 0.81
C PRO A 42 -32.49 3.12 0.96
N ARG A 43 -31.96 2.60 -0.14
CA ARG A 43 -31.13 1.38 -0.13
C ARG A 43 -29.96 1.58 0.85
N PRO A 44 -29.65 0.61 1.72
CA PRO A 44 -28.51 0.70 2.63
C PRO A 44 -27.18 0.88 1.88
N SER A 45 -26.23 1.57 2.52
CA SER A 45 -24.87 1.74 1.99
C SER A 45 -24.12 0.40 1.94
N PRO A 46 -23.34 0.14 0.87
CA PRO A 46 -22.43 -0.99 0.83
C PRO A 46 -21.43 -0.95 1.98
N LEU A 47 -21.23 -2.09 2.64
CA LEU A 47 -20.22 -2.27 3.66
C LEU A 47 -19.34 -3.46 3.29
N GLU A 48 -18.06 -3.33 3.56
CA GLU A 48 -17.12 -4.42 3.40
C GLU A 48 -17.36 -5.48 4.47
N GLN A 49 -17.40 -6.75 4.07
CA GLN A 49 -17.53 -7.84 5.02
C GLN A 49 -16.16 -8.19 5.60
N PRO A 50 -15.98 -8.16 6.93
CA PRO A 50 -14.72 -8.54 7.54
C PRO A 50 -14.47 -10.04 7.35
N THR A 51 -13.20 -10.40 7.18
CA THR A 51 -12.75 -11.80 7.19
C THR A 51 -11.78 -12.00 8.36
N ALA A 52 -11.41 -13.24 8.67
CA ALA A 52 -10.48 -13.52 9.76
C ALA A 52 -9.08 -12.95 9.50
N GLU A 53 -8.62 -12.96 8.23
CA GLU A 53 -7.22 -12.66 7.87
C GLU A 53 -7.04 -11.34 7.12
N GLN A 54 -8.08 -10.78 6.51
CA GLN A 54 -7.95 -9.59 5.65
C GLN A 54 -8.46 -8.34 6.35
N PHE A 55 -7.66 -7.28 6.27
CA PHE A 55 -8.11 -5.95 6.68
C PHE A 55 -9.14 -5.39 5.71
N THR A 56 -10.22 -4.87 6.29
CA THR A 56 -11.13 -3.95 5.61
C THR A 56 -10.41 -2.63 5.29
N ILE A 57 -10.86 -1.91 4.26
CA ILE A 57 -10.30 -0.62 3.88
C ILE A 57 -10.43 0.41 5.02
N ASP A 58 -11.50 0.35 5.79
CA ASP A 58 -11.68 1.26 6.93
C ASP A 58 -10.70 0.97 8.08
N GLN A 59 -10.41 -0.31 8.37
CA GLN A 59 -9.34 -0.67 9.32
C GLN A 59 -7.97 -0.18 8.84
N LEU A 60 -7.66 -0.33 7.53
CA LEU A 60 -6.41 0.18 6.95
C LEU A 60 -6.29 1.70 7.05
N ARG A 61 -7.39 2.44 6.85
CA ARG A 61 -7.43 3.90 7.04
C ARG A 61 -7.18 4.30 8.49
N ASP A 62 -7.72 3.53 9.44
CA ASP A 62 -7.52 3.82 10.85
C ASP A 62 -6.08 3.55 11.29
N LEU A 63 -5.48 2.45 10.80
CA LEU A 63 -4.04 2.18 10.95
C LEU A 63 -3.21 3.30 10.31
N PHE A 64 -3.50 3.67 9.07
CA PHE A 64 -2.81 4.76 8.36
C PHE A 64 -2.79 6.05 9.15
N LYS A 65 -3.92 6.46 9.76
CA LYS A 65 -3.97 7.66 10.62
C LYS A 65 -3.02 7.53 11.81
N GLN A 66 -3.01 6.39 12.48
CA GLN A 66 -2.15 6.18 13.65
C GLN A 66 -0.67 6.20 13.27
N PHE A 67 -0.28 5.49 12.21
CA PHE A 67 1.12 5.48 11.76
C PHE A 67 1.57 6.83 11.23
N SER A 68 0.69 7.56 10.53
CA SER A 68 1.00 8.91 10.05
C SER A 68 1.21 9.89 11.21
N LEU A 69 0.44 9.76 12.31
CA LEU A 69 0.64 10.58 13.51
C LEU A 69 1.94 10.24 14.25
N THR A 70 2.31 8.97 14.34
CA THR A 70 3.49 8.53 15.09
C THR A 70 4.80 8.67 14.30
N ALA A 71 4.77 8.41 13.00
CA ALA A 71 5.93 8.45 12.12
C ALA A 71 5.59 9.01 10.71
N PRO A 72 5.44 10.34 10.56
CA PRO A 72 5.12 10.98 9.28
C PRO A 72 6.10 10.64 8.15
N SER A 73 7.37 10.36 8.50
CA SER A 73 8.42 9.98 7.55
C SER A 73 8.13 8.69 6.80
N GLY A 74 7.35 7.77 7.36
CA GLY A 74 7.15 6.42 6.79
C GLY A 74 7.95 5.31 7.45
N LEU A 75 8.83 5.66 8.39
CA LEU A 75 9.77 4.75 9.03
C LEU A 75 9.55 4.69 10.54
N LEU A 76 9.51 3.48 11.10
CA LEU A 76 9.39 3.23 12.54
C LEU A 76 10.54 2.37 13.02
N SER A 77 11.07 2.60 14.22
CA SER A 77 11.94 1.60 14.82
C SER A 77 11.16 0.29 15.05
N THR A 78 11.84 -0.84 14.97
CA THR A 78 11.24 -2.16 15.26
C THR A 78 10.53 -2.17 16.62
N ARG A 79 11.13 -1.52 17.63
CA ARG A 79 10.53 -1.41 18.96
C ARG A 79 9.25 -0.59 18.97
N THR A 80 9.26 0.59 18.35
CA THR A 80 8.07 1.44 18.26
C THR A 80 6.93 0.73 17.53
N PHE A 81 7.24 -0.05 16.49
CA PHE A 81 6.24 -0.85 15.79
C PHE A 81 5.59 -1.90 16.72
N ILE A 82 6.39 -2.65 17.47
CA ILE A 82 5.91 -3.67 18.42
C ILE A 82 5.01 -3.03 19.50
N ASP A 83 5.43 -1.90 20.06
CA ASP A 83 4.69 -1.18 21.09
C ASP A 83 3.34 -0.67 20.53
N LEU A 84 3.36 -0.01 19.36
CA LEU A 84 2.14 0.48 18.70
C LEU A 84 1.16 -0.65 18.35
N TYR A 85 1.67 -1.78 17.86
CA TYR A 85 0.85 -2.92 17.48
C TYR A 85 0.22 -3.60 18.72
N SER A 86 0.98 -3.73 19.80
CA SER A 86 0.49 -4.24 21.10
C SER A 86 -0.59 -3.33 21.70
N ASP A 87 -0.40 -2.01 21.63
CA ASP A 87 -1.38 -1.02 22.09
C ASP A 87 -2.66 -1.09 21.24
N LEU A 88 -2.52 -1.24 19.92
CA LEU A 88 -3.63 -1.44 18.99
C LEU A 88 -4.50 -2.64 19.37
N ILE A 89 -3.90 -3.80 19.63
CA ILE A 89 -4.62 -5.00 20.07
C ILE A 89 -5.34 -4.76 21.41
N SER A 90 -4.70 -4.03 22.33
CA SER A 90 -5.24 -3.78 23.67
C SER A 90 -6.39 -2.77 23.67
N VAL A 91 -6.35 -1.75 22.81
CA VAL A 91 -7.30 -0.62 22.77
C VAL A 91 -8.50 -0.90 21.85
N THR A 92 -8.39 -1.82 20.88
CA THR A 92 -9.44 -2.11 19.89
C THR A 92 -10.67 -2.84 20.43
N VAL A 93 -10.75 -3.10 21.75
CA VAL A 93 -11.95 -3.62 22.42
C VAL A 93 -13.05 -2.54 22.48
N GLY A 94 -13.71 -2.27 21.34
CA GLY A 94 -14.91 -1.43 21.27
C GLY A 94 -15.07 -0.53 20.04
N GLN A 95 -14.04 -0.35 19.20
CA GLN A 95 -14.11 0.40 17.95
C GLN A 95 -13.39 -0.35 16.83
N ARG A 96 -14.13 -0.73 15.77
CA ARG A 96 -13.70 -1.51 14.57
C ARG A 96 -12.43 -2.33 14.81
N PRO A 97 -12.52 -3.48 15.51
CA PRO A 97 -11.36 -4.28 15.88
C PRO A 97 -10.61 -4.77 14.64
N LEU A 98 -9.32 -5.05 14.76
CA LEU A 98 -8.53 -5.69 13.71
C LEU A 98 -9.13 -7.07 13.34
N PRO A 99 -8.80 -7.64 12.17
CA PRO A 99 -9.25 -8.99 11.83
C PRO A 99 -8.81 -10.03 12.87
N GLU A 100 -9.58 -11.11 13.00
CA GLU A 100 -9.42 -12.11 14.07
C GLU A 100 -8.02 -12.73 14.13
N ALA A 101 -7.40 -13.04 12.98
CA ALA A 101 -6.06 -13.60 12.93
C ALA A 101 -4.98 -12.61 13.41
N TRP A 102 -5.25 -11.30 13.28
CA TRP A 102 -4.32 -10.23 13.63
C TRP A 102 -4.43 -9.81 15.09
N ILE A 103 -5.64 -9.80 15.65
CA ILE A 103 -5.85 -9.48 17.07
C ILE A 103 -5.33 -10.60 18.00
N ASN A 104 -5.28 -11.84 17.51
CA ASN A 104 -4.86 -13.02 18.26
C ASN A 104 -3.36 -13.35 18.16
N LEU A 105 -2.55 -12.46 17.57
CA LEU A 105 -1.11 -12.61 17.55
C LEU A 105 -0.55 -12.51 18.97
N ASP A 106 0.32 -13.44 19.36
CA ASP A 106 1.08 -13.32 20.59
C ASP A 106 2.36 -12.49 20.42
N GLN A 107 3.03 -12.23 21.54
CA GLN A 107 4.27 -11.45 21.56
C GLN A 107 5.35 -11.99 20.61
N VAL A 108 5.49 -13.32 20.51
CA VAL A 108 6.50 -13.95 19.65
C VAL A 108 6.15 -13.73 18.18
N GLN A 109 4.88 -13.89 17.81
CA GLN A 109 4.40 -13.62 16.45
C GLN A 109 4.56 -12.14 16.07
N ILE A 110 4.34 -11.21 17.00
CA ILE A 110 4.55 -9.77 16.78
C ILE A 110 6.03 -9.45 16.56
N GLU A 111 6.94 -10.08 17.33
CA GLU A 111 8.39 -9.93 17.15
C GLU A 111 8.87 -10.50 15.79
N LEU A 112 8.32 -11.65 15.38
CA LEU A 112 8.59 -12.24 14.06
C LEU A 112 8.07 -11.35 12.93
N LEU A 113 6.88 -10.76 13.09
CA LEU A 113 6.33 -9.78 12.16
C LEU A 113 7.26 -8.56 12.03
N ALA A 114 7.70 -8.00 13.15
CA ALA A 114 8.59 -6.85 13.15
C ALA A 114 9.94 -7.17 12.48
N THR A 115 10.50 -8.36 12.74
CA THR A 115 11.73 -8.84 12.11
C THR A 115 11.58 -9.04 10.60
N MET A 116 10.46 -9.61 10.17
CA MET A 116 10.14 -9.78 8.74
C MET A 116 10.04 -8.42 8.04
N LEU A 117 9.35 -7.46 8.66
CA LEU A 117 9.13 -6.14 8.08
C LEU A 117 10.39 -5.27 8.05
N SER A 118 11.31 -5.45 9.00
CA SER A 118 12.56 -4.70 9.03
C SER A 118 13.60 -5.26 8.05
N ASN A 119 13.50 -6.54 7.65
CA ASN A 119 14.45 -7.20 6.74
C ASN A 119 15.92 -7.04 7.17
N GLY A 120 16.18 -7.05 8.49
CA GLY A 120 17.52 -6.85 9.05
C GLY A 120 17.94 -5.39 9.19
N ALA A 121 17.11 -4.43 8.77
CA ALA A 121 17.29 -3.01 9.07
C ALA A 121 16.79 -2.67 10.48
N GLU A 122 17.17 -1.49 10.97
CA GLU A 122 16.71 -0.93 12.25
C GLU A 122 15.28 -0.37 12.20
N PHE A 123 14.82 -0.06 10.98
CA PHE A 123 13.56 0.62 10.74
C PHE A 123 12.62 -0.21 9.84
N ILE A 124 11.33 -0.11 10.11
CA ILE A 124 10.23 -0.70 9.36
C ILE A 124 9.59 0.39 8.51
N ASN A 125 9.44 0.12 7.21
CA ASN A 125 8.69 0.96 6.29
C ASN A 125 7.19 0.64 6.42
N TRP A 126 6.47 1.43 7.23
CA TRP A 126 5.08 1.14 7.52
C TRP A 126 4.15 1.39 6.32
N ARG A 127 4.56 2.23 5.35
CA ARG A 127 3.81 2.41 4.09
C ARG A 127 3.85 1.14 3.25
N LEU A 128 5.03 0.51 3.15
CA LEU A 128 5.18 -0.79 2.48
C LEU A 128 4.30 -1.84 3.18
N TRP A 129 4.36 -1.89 4.52
CA TRP A 129 3.54 -2.82 5.28
C TRP A 129 2.04 -2.61 5.05
N LEU A 130 1.50 -1.37 5.12
CA LEU A 130 0.08 -1.11 4.86
C LEU A 130 -0.35 -1.43 3.42
N LEU A 131 0.53 -1.18 2.44
CA LEU A 131 0.32 -1.58 1.06
C LEU A 131 0.10 -3.10 0.97
N PHE A 132 0.96 -3.90 1.60
CA PHE A 132 0.82 -5.36 1.57
C PHE A 132 -0.30 -5.88 2.49
N ALA A 133 -0.58 -5.22 3.61
CA ALA A 133 -1.71 -5.54 4.48
C ALA A 133 -3.06 -5.32 3.78
N SER A 134 -3.07 -4.56 2.67
CA SER A 134 -4.26 -4.34 1.85
C SER A 134 -4.60 -5.46 0.85
N GLN A 135 -3.76 -6.50 0.76
CA GLN A 135 -4.03 -7.70 -0.05
C GLN A 135 -5.39 -8.35 0.32
N PRO A 136 -6.07 -9.01 -0.63
CA PRO A 136 -5.56 -9.49 -1.91
C PRO A 136 -5.62 -8.47 -3.06
N TRP A 137 -4.53 -8.39 -3.81
CA TRP A 137 -4.43 -7.78 -5.15
C TRP A 137 -3.24 -8.46 -5.88
N PRO A 138 -3.31 -8.67 -7.20
CA PRO A 138 -2.25 -9.39 -7.93
C PRO A 138 -1.01 -8.52 -8.09
N TYR A 139 0.19 -9.10 -8.02
CA TYR A 139 1.42 -8.36 -8.32
C TYR A 139 1.41 -7.83 -9.77
N PRO A 140 1.78 -6.56 -10.00
CA PRO A 140 1.93 -6.05 -11.37
C PRO A 140 3.13 -6.69 -12.05
N THR A 141 3.07 -6.92 -13.35
CA THR A 141 4.30 -7.22 -14.11
C THR A 141 5.18 -5.97 -14.22
N GLN A 142 6.45 -6.16 -14.52
CA GLN A 142 7.36 -5.05 -14.87
C GLN A 142 6.78 -4.18 -16.00
N GLN A 143 6.16 -4.80 -17.00
CA GLN A 143 5.51 -4.08 -18.10
C GLN A 143 4.28 -3.31 -17.63
N ASP A 144 3.46 -3.88 -16.73
CA ASP A 144 2.30 -3.19 -16.14
C ASP A 144 2.76 -1.92 -15.38
N LEU A 145 3.86 -2.02 -14.63
CA LEU A 145 4.46 -0.88 -13.92
C LEU A 145 4.96 0.21 -14.88
N LEU A 146 5.69 -0.18 -15.94
CA LEU A 146 6.19 0.76 -16.94
C LEU A 146 5.05 1.44 -17.71
N ASN A 147 4.02 0.69 -18.09
CA ASN A 147 2.84 1.23 -18.76
C ASN A 147 2.13 2.27 -17.87
N LEU A 148 1.98 2.00 -16.57
CA LEU A 148 1.45 2.98 -15.62
C LEU A 148 2.35 4.21 -15.49
N LEU A 149 3.67 4.01 -15.38
CA LEU A 149 4.63 5.11 -15.31
C LEU A 149 4.53 6.05 -16.52
N PHE A 150 4.49 5.48 -17.72
CA PHE A 150 4.34 6.28 -18.94
C PHE A 150 2.98 6.96 -19.03
N THR A 151 1.91 6.30 -18.59
CA THR A 151 0.57 6.90 -18.54
C THR A 151 0.55 8.10 -17.60
N TYR A 152 1.08 7.97 -16.38
CA TYR A 152 1.17 9.10 -15.45
C TYR A 152 2.09 10.21 -15.97
N ALA A 153 3.24 9.86 -16.54
CA ALA A 153 4.17 10.85 -17.11
C ALA A 153 3.55 11.62 -18.29
N ASN A 154 2.64 11.02 -19.05
CA ASN A 154 1.91 11.72 -20.11
C ASN A 154 0.91 12.75 -19.55
N HIS A 155 0.36 12.51 -18.36
CA HIS A 155 -0.51 13.46 -17.65
C HIS A 155 0.28 14.51 -16.85
N ASP A 156 1.53 14.23 -16.50
CA ASP A 156 2.47 15.13 -15.83
C ASP A 156 3.34 15.87 -16.88
N SER A 157 2.72 16.79 -17.62
CA SER A 157 3.37 17.53 -18.71
C SER A 157 4.60 18.32 -18.26
N ASP A 158 4.60 18.79 -17.01
CA ASP A 158 5.67 19.58 -16.41
C ASP A 158 6.80 18.70 -15.81
N ARG A 159 6.66 17.36 -15.88
CA ARG A 159 7.62 16.37 -15.34
C ARG A 159 7.97 16.63 -13.87
N THR A 160 6.95 16.96 -13.11
CA THR A 160 7.07 17.26 -11.68
C THR A 160 7.25 16.01 -10.82
N GLY A 161 6.87 14.84 -11.35
CA GLY A 161 6.76 13.59 -10.60
C GLY A 161 5.44 13.46 -9.83
N PHE A 162 4.49 14.38 -10.05
CA PHE A 162 3.21 14.44 -9.33
C PHE A 162 1.99 14.37 -10.25
N ILE A 163 0.93 13.73 -9.74
CA ILE A 163 -0.40 13.76 -10.37
C ILE A 163 -1.49 14.09 -9.35
N SER A 164 -2.58 14.68 -9.82
CA SER A 164 -3.75 15.01 -9.00
C SER A 164 -4.59 13.78 -8.68
N ARG A 165 -5.41 13.85 -7.62
CA ARG A 165 -6.38 12.79 -7.28
C ARG A 165 -7.36 12.48 -8.41
N SER A 166 -7.87 13.50 -9.11
CA SER A 166 -8.79 13.27 -10.23
C SER A 166 -8.12 12.48 -11.34
N THR A 167 -6.90 12.87 -11.73
CA THR A 167 -6.11 12.18 -12.75
C THR A 167 -5.82 10.74 -12.36
N TYR A 168 -5.37 10.51 -11.12
CA TYR A 168 -5.13 9.16 -10.62
C TYR A 168 -6.39 8.30 -10.63
N ASN A 169 -7.54 8.87 -10.25
CA ASN A 169 -8.81 8.15 -10.22
C ASN A 169 -9.30 7.72 -11.61
N GLU A 170 -8.99 8.48 -12.66
CA GLU A 170 -9.35 8.17 -14.04
C GLU A 170 -8.50 7.03 -14.64
N ILE A 171 -7.23 6.91 -14.25
CA ILE A 171 -6.30 5.94 -14.84
C ILE A 171 -6.50 4.55 -14.21
N PRO A 172 -6.89 3.50 -14.96
CA PRO A 172 -7.07 2.16 -14.39
C PRO A 172 -5.76 1.57 -13.88
N LEU A 173 -5.83 0.77 -12.81
CA LEU A 173 -4.69 -0.05 -12.36
C LEU A 173 -4.57 -1.30 -13.26
N TRP A 174 -3.55 -2.13 -13.02
CA TRP A 174 -3.27 -3.35 -13.81
C TRP A 174 -4.19 -4.54 -13.49
N PHE A 175 -5.16 -4.37 -12.60
CA PHE A 175 -6.05 -5.43 -12.16
C PHE A 175 -7.48 -4.93 -12.03
N SER A 176 -8.42 -5.87 -12.03
CA SER A 176 -9.79 -5.62 -11.64
C SER A 176 -10.27 -6.70 -10.66
N ILE A 177 -11.05 -6.30 -9.66
CA ILE A 177 -11.65 -7.21 -8.68
C ILE A 177 -13.09 -7.49 -9.12
N GLU A 178 -13.38 -8.77 -9.38
CA GLU A 178 -14.73 -9.20 -9.73
C GLU A 178 -15.74 -8.81 -8.65
N ARG A 179 -16.79 -8.10 -9.05
CA ARG A 179 -17.87 -7.69 -8.16
C ARG A 179 -19.04 -8.66 -8.29
N PRO A 180 -19.63 -9.15 -7.18
CA PRO A 180 -20.85 -9.94 -7.27
C PRO A 180 -21.98 -9.11 -7.89
N PRO A 181 -23.00 -9.75 -8.48
CA PRO A 181 -24.11 -9.03 -9.08
C PRO A 181 -24.87 -8.19 -8.05
N THR A 182 -25.42 -7.06 -8.47
CA THR A 182 -26.23 -6.22 -7.57
C THR A 182 -27.53 -6.94 -7.22
N PRO A 183 -27.88 -7.09 -5.92
CA PRO A 183 -29.14 -7.70 -5.52
C PRO A 183 -30.34 -6.93 -6.06
N GLU A 184 -31.31 -7.66 -6.63
CA GLU A 184 -32.57 -7.10 -7.13
C GLU A 184 -33.38 -6.44 -6.01
N ASP A 185 -33.35 -7.03 -4.81
CA ASP A 185 -34.02 -6.50 -3.63
C ASP A 185 -33.44 -5.11 -3.22
N PRO A 186 -34.25 -4.03 -3.25
CA PRO A 186 -33.83 -2.71 -2.82
C PRO A 186 -33.54 -2.57 -1.32
N ALA A 187 -33.97 -3.52 -0.49
CA ALA A 187 -33.65 -3.56 0.93
C ALA A 187 -32.20 -4.00 1.20
N LEU A 188 -31.56 -4.69 0.25
CA LEU A 188 -30.18 -5.15 0.38
C LEU A 188 -29.18 -4.10 -0.13
N PRO A 189 -28.01 -3.93 0.51
CA PRO A 189 -26.97 -3.03 0.02
C PRO A 189 -26.45 -3.48 -1.34
N ARG A 190 -25.87 -2.54 -2.10
CA ARG A 190 -25.11 -2.91 -3.30
C ARG A 190 -23.80 -3.62 -2.90
N PRO A 191 -23.21 -4.42 -3.80
CA PRO A 191 -21.87 -4.97 -3.62
C PRO A 191 -20.86 -3.88 -3.25
N TYR A 192 -20.00 -4.16 -2.27
CA TYR A 192 -18.93 -3.25 -1.89
C TYR A 192 -17.86 -3.21 -2.99
N ASP A 193 -17.49 -2.00 -3.42
CA ASP A 193 -16.48 -1.79 -4.46
C ASP A 193 -15.09 -1.69 -3.83
N ARG A 194 -14.53 -2.85 -3.45
CA ARG A 194 -13.21 -2.90 -2.80
C ARG A 194 -12.13 -2.32 -3.69
N GLU A 195 -12.16 -2.55 -5.00
CA GLU A 195 -11.17 -2.01 -5.95
C GLU A 195 -11.15 -0.48 -5.92
N TYR A 196 -12.32 0.17 -6.03
CA TYR A 196 -12.43 1.62 -5.95
C TYR A 196 -11.89 2.17 -4.62
N HIS A 197 -12.28 1.56 -3.50
CA HIS A 197 -11.88 2.02 -2.17
C HIS A 197 -10.40 1.75 -1.87
N LEU A 198 -9.85 0.64 -2.35
CA LEU A 198 -8.43 0.30 -2.29
C LEU A 198 -7.61 1.32 -3.07
N LYS A 199 -8.04 1.65 -4.29
CA LYS A 199 -7.40 2.67 -5.12
C LYS A 199 -7.38 4.03 -4.41
N GLN A 200 -8.50 4.46 -3.80
CA GLN A 200 -8.52 5.69 -2.99
C GLN A 200 -7.54 5.63 -1.81
N PHE A 201 -7.51 4.50 -1.09
CA PHE A 201 -6.62 4.31 0.05
C PHE A 201 -5.14 4.39 -0.35
N TRP A 202 -4.74 3.81 -1.47
CA TRP A 202 -3.35 3.92 -1.96
C TRP A 202 -2.96 5.35 -2.31
N PHE A 203 -3.88 6.13 -2.86
CA PHE A 203 -3.61 7.56 -3.06
C PHE A 203 -3.31 8.23 -1.72
N ASP A 204 -4.17 8.03 -0.72
CA ASP A 204 -4.00 8.61 0.62
C ASP A 204 -2.69 8.16 1.28
N LEU A 205 -2.31 6.89 1.09
CA LEU A 205 -1.11 6.27 1.65
C LEU A 205 0.19 6.94 1.18
N PHE A 206 0.24 7.35 -0.10
CA PHE A 206 1.46 7.85 -0.73
C PHE A 206 1.48 9.35 -1.02
N ALA A 207 0.33 10.04 -0.95
CA ALA A 207 0.22 11.47 -1.20
C ALA A 207 1.15 12.31 -0.30
N ILE A 208 1.52 13.49 -0.80
CA ILE A 208 2.19 14.53 -0.02
C ILE A 208 1.08 15.45 0.55
N ASP A 209 1.13 15.70 1.86
CA ASP A 209 0.21 16.53 2.66
C ASP A 209 -1.07 15.85 3.18
N ASP A 210 -1.50 16.31 4.36
CA ASP A 210 -2.74 15.95 5.07
C ASP A 210 -3.99 16.26 4.23
N ARG A 211 -3.86 17.16 3.25
CA ARG A 211 -4.91 17.49 2.27
C ARG A 211 -4.94 16.55 1.07
N SER A 212 -4.00 15.61 0.98
CA SER A 212 -3.94 14.51 0.02
C SER A 212 -4.34 14.92 -1.40
N THR A 213 -3.64 15.92 -1.94
CA THR A 213 -3.97 16.52 -3.25
C THR A 213 -3.07 15.99 -4.36
N TRP A 214 -1.81 15.72 -4.06
CA TRP A 214 -0.79 15.35 -5.05
C TRP A 214 -0.13 14.03 -4.68
N LEU A 215 -0.03 13.13 -5.65
CA LEU A 215 0.58 11.82 -5.52
C LEU A 215 1.94 11.80 -6.22
N PRO A 216 3.05 11.56 -5.50
CA PRO A 216 4.35 11.27 -6.09
C PRO A 216 4.29 9.88 -6.75
N TYR A 217 3.89 9.82 -8.02
CA TYR A 217 3.56 8.56 -8.67
C TYR A 217 4.80 7.69 -8.88
N GLU A 218 5.98 8.29 -9.08
CA GLU A 218 7.24 7.55 -9.20
C GLU A 218 7.56 6.81 -7.89
N ASP A 219 7.44 7.50 -6.75
CA ASP A 219 7.66 6.93 -5.42
C ASP A 219 6.67 5.79 -5.13
N MET A 220 5.38 6.00 -5.41
CA MET A 220 4.35 4.96 -5.26
C MET A 220 4.66 3.72 -6.11
N LEU A 221 5.08 3.90 -7.37
CA LEU A 221 5.38 2.79 -8.26
C LEU A 221 6.61 1.99 -7.78
N LEU A 222 7.60 2.64 -7.18
CA LEU A 222 8.73 1.95 -6.55
C LEU A 222 8.27 1.04 -5.39
N TYR A 223 7.30 1.45 -4.58
CA TYR A 223 6.69 0.55 -3.58
C TYR A 223 6.05 -0.69 -4.23
N LEU A 224 5.34 -0.49 -5.36
CA LEU A 224 4.67 -1.56 -6.13
C LEU A 224 5.64 -2.49 -6.89
N ALA A 225 6.91 -2.10 -7.01
CA ALA A 225 7.98 -2.93 -7.53
C ALA A 225 8.42 -4.04 -6.55
N SER A 226 7.93 -4.03 -5.31
CA SER A 226 8.25 -5.06 -4.33
C SER A 226 7.59 -6.40 -4.68
N VAL A 227 8.37 -7.49 -4.55
CA VAL A 227 7.94 -8.89 -4.76
C VAL A 227 8.65 -9.82 -3.79
N PRO A 228 8.18 -11.07 -3.61
CA PRO A 228 8.79 -12.04 -2.70
C PRO A 228 10.30 -12.30 -2.93
N ASN A 229 10.78 -12.17 -4.18
CA ASN A 229 12.21 -12.16 -4.48
C ASN A 229 12.75 -10.70 -4.50
N PRO A 230 13.60 -10.31 -3.54
CA PRO A 230 14.09 -8.94 -3.42
C PRO A 230 14.94 -8.49 -4.63
N LEU A 231 15.73 -9.37 -5.23
CA LEU A 231 16.53 -9.04 -6.42
C LEU A 231 15.63 -8.80 -7.64
N HIS A 232 14.56 -9.60 -7.78
CA HIS A 232 13.55 -9.36 -8.82
C HIS A 232 12.86 -8.01 -8.61
N GLY A 233 12.50 -7.69 -7.35
CA GLY A 233 11.90 -6.40 -7.01
C GLY A 233 12.84 -5.23 -7.27
N PHE A 234 14.13 -5.38 -6.96
CA PHE A 234 15.17 -4.40 -7.25
C PHE A 234 15.30 -4.12 -8.76
N TYR A 235 15.28 -5.14 -9.61
CA TYR A 235 15.29 -4.93 -11.08
C TYR A 235 14.01 -4.28 -11.59
N ARG A 236 12.85 -4.60 -11.00
CA ARG A 236 11.59 -3.90 -11.33
C ARG A 236 11.66 -2.41 -10.95
N ALA A 237 12.29 -2.09 -9.82
CA ALA A 237 12.51 -0.72 -9.37
C ALA A 237 13.51 0.03 -10.27
N LEU A 238 14.61 -0.61 -10.68
CA LEU A 238 15.52 -0.04 -11.67
C LEU A 238 14.83 0.22 -13.01
N ALA A 239 13.92 -0.66 -13.43
CA ALA A 239 13.17 -0.45 -14.67
C ALA A 239 12.35 0.84 -14.62
N LEU A 240 11.72 1.11 -13.47
CA LEU A 240 10.99 2.35 -13.23
C LEU A 240 11.91 3.58 -13.20
N ALA A 241 13.03 3.50 -12.46
CA ALA A 241 13.97 4.62 -12.32
C ALA A 241 14.61 5.00 -13.67
N GLU A 242 15.01 4.01 -14.46
CA GLU A 242 15.60 4.22 -15.78
C GLU A 242 14.56 4.43 -16.89
N ARG A 243 13.28 4.20 -16.59
CA ARG A 243 12.16 4.23 -17.56
C ARG A 243 12.38 3.29 -18.75
N THR A 244 13.03 2.15 -18.51
CA THR A 244 13.38 1.15 -19.52
C THR A 244 13.24 -0.26 -18.94
N PRO A 245 12.79 -1.26 -19.72
CA PRO A 245 12.73 -2.63 -19.26
C PRO A 245 14.09 -3.15 -18.78
N MET A 246 14.11 -3.75 -17.59
CA MET A 246 15.25 -4.49 -17.03
C MET A 246 15.11 -5.98 -17.32
N PRO A 247 16.22 -6.71 -17.47
CA PRO A 247 16.19 -8.15 -17.68
C PRO A 247 15.46 -8.86 -16.55
N THR A 248 14.61 -9.82 -16.91
CA THR A 248 14.11 -10.80 -15.95
C THR A 248 15.29 -11.62 -15.42
N LEU A 249 15.20 -12.10 -14.17
CA LEU A 249 16.22 -12.97 -13.56
C LEU A 249 16.52 -14.16 -14.50
N ARG A 250 17.62 -14.07 -15.24
CA ARG A 250 18.11 -15.07 -16.19
C ARG A 250 19.42 -15.64 -15.66
N ASP A 251 19.73 -16.86 -16.06
CA ASP A 251 21.01 -17.53 -15.75
C ASP A 251 22.25 -16.83 -16.33
N GLN A 252 22.07 -15.77 -17.12
CA GLN A 252 23.15 -15.03 -17.80
C GLN A 252 23.62 -13.77 -17.06
N LEU A 253 22.87 -13.25 -16.10
CA LEU A 253 23.36 -12.14 -15.26
C LEU A 253 24.28 -12.69 -14.17
N PRO A 254 25.27 -11.91 -13.69
CA PRO A 254 26.05 -12.29 -12.52
C PRO A 254 25.12 -12.61 -11.35
N ARG A 255 25.34 -13.75 -10.70
CA ARG A 255 24.55 -14.14 -9.54
C ARG A 255 24.93 -13.26 -8.36
N VAL A 256 23.99 -12.43 -7.93
CA VAL A 256 24.05 -11.71 -6.66
C VAL A 256 23.28 -12.52 -5.62
N GLU A 257 23.98 -12.99 -4.60
CA GLU A 257 23.37 -13.72 -3.48
C GLU A 257 22.82 -12.70 -2.48
N MET A 258 21.49 -12.66 -2.35
CA MET A 258 20.81 -11.73 -1.46
C MET A 258 20.98 -12.13 0.01
N HIS A 259 21.17 -11.15 0.89
CA HIS A 259 21.29 -11.38 2.34
C HIS A 259 19.95 -11.75 3.02
N CYS A 260 18.81 -11.50 2.36
CA CYS A 260 17.50 -11.93 2.81
C CYS A 260 17.00 -13.18 2.08
N SER A 261 16.18 -13.97 2.77
CA SER A 261 15.61 -15.19 2.20
C SER A 261 14.61 -14.90 1.08
N ILE A 262 14.67 -15.71 0.02
CA ILE A 262 13.69 -15.66 -1.07
C ILE A 262 12.45 -16.41 -0.62
N LEU A 263 11.29 -15.74 -0.71
CA LEU A 263 10.00 -16.36 -0.46
C LEU A 263 9.44 -16.85 -1.79
N ASN A 264 9.09 -18.13 -1.88
CA ASN A 264 8.47 -18.70 -3.08
C ASN A 264 6.99 -18.96 -2.82
N THR A 265 6.16 -17.98 -3.16
CA THR A 265 4.70 -18.08 -3.04
C THR A 265 4.08 -18.44 -4.39
N GLN A 266 2.90 -19.07 -4.39
CA GLN A 266 2.19 -19.36 -5.65
C GLN A 266 1.88 -18.09 -6.45
N GLU A 267 1.59 -16.97 -5.79
CA GLU A 267 1.36 -15.69 -6.46
C GLU A 267 2.61 -15.17 -7.17
N TYR A 268 3.79 -15.39 -6.58
CA TYR A 268 5.06 -15.00 -7.17
C TYR A 268 5.43 -15.89 -8.37
N GLU A 269 5.19 -17.19 -8.29
CA GLU A 269 5.41 -18.10 -9.42
C GLU A 269 4.55 -17.70 -10.63
N ARG A 270 3.27 -17.38 -10.41
CA ARG A 270 2.36 -16.89 -11.46
C ARG A 270 2.83 -15.57 -12.06
N LEU A 271 3.34 -14.65 -11.24
CA LEU A 271 3.93 -13.41 -11.74
C LEU A 271 5.15 -13.70 -12.63
N ALA A 272 6.06 -14.53 -12.16
CA ALA A 272 7.29 -14.86 -12.88
C ALA A 272 7.00 -15.56 -14.22
N GLU A 273 5.98 -16.42 -14.28
CA GLU A 273 5.51 -17.03 -15.51
C GLU A 273 4.91 -16.00 -16.47
N LYS A 274 4.01 -15.13 -15.99
CA LYS A 274 3.41 -14.06 -16.79
C LYS A 274 4.46 -13.12 -17.39
N GLU A 275 5.49 -12.73 -16.62
CA GLU A 275 6.58 -11.88 -17.13
C GLU A 275 7.45 -12.61 -18.18
N ARG A 276 7.66 -13.92 -18.03
CA ARG A 276 8.38 -14.71 -19.05
C ARG A 276 7.61 -14.79 -20.35
N GLU A 277 6.29 -15.01 -20.29
CA GLU A 277 5.43 -15.04 -21.47
C GLU A 277 5.41 -13.69 -22.21
N GLN A 278 5.26 -12.59 -21.47
CA GLN A 278 5.29 -11.23 -22.03
C GLN A 278 6.63 -10.92 -22.71
N ALA A 279 7.74 -11.33 -22.09
CA ALA A 279 9.06 -11.14 -22.66
C ALA A 279 9.26 -11.90 -23.99
N LEU A 280 8.69 -13.10 -24.11
CA LEU A 280 8.74 -13.89 -25.35
C LEU A 280 7.85 -13.28 -26.45
N GLN A 281 6.69 -12.73 -26.08
CA GLN A 281 5.73 -12.14 -27.02
C GLN A 281 6.19 -10.82 -27.62
N ASN A 282 6.89 -9.99 -26.83
CA ASN A 282 7.23 -8.64 -27.26
C ASN A 282 8.46 -8.58 -28.17
N ASP A 283 9.06 -9.72 -28.56
CA ASP A 283 10.34 -9.80 -29.28
C ASP A 283 11.39 -8.87 -28.66
N ILE A 284 11.27 -8.65 -27.33
CA ILE A 284 12.28 -7.97 -26.57
C ILE A 284 13.43 -8.96 -26.63
N GLU A 285 14.40 -8.72 -27.52
CA GLU A 285 15.75 -9.14 -27.22
C GLU A 285 16.01 -8.53 -25.85
N ILE A 286 15.83 -9.34 -24.79
CA ILE A 286 16.27 -9.00 -23.45
C ILE A 286 17.78 -9.06 -23.57
N THR A 287 18.33 -8.08 -24.27
CA THR A 287 19.75 -7.91 -24.40
C THR A 287 20.20 -7.48 -23.02
N ASN A 288 21.38 -7.93 -22.62
CA ASN A 288 22.03 -7.47 -21.40
C ASN A 288 22.47 -5.99 -21.53
N ASP A 289 21.81 -5.20 -22.38
CA ASP A 289 22.10 -3.82 -22.74
C ASP A 289 21.29 -2.82 -21.89
N ALA A 290 20.71 -3.26 -20.78
CA ALA A 290 20.13 -2.35 -19.82
C ALA A 290 21.24 -1.45 -19.26
N HIS A 291 21.08 -0.14 -19.39
CA HIS A 291 22.07 0.84 -18.93
C HIS A 291 21.53 1.58 -17.71
N ILE A 292 22.35 1.65 -16.66
CA ILE A 292 22.01 2.24 -15.37
C ILE A 292 22.78 3.53 -15.17
N SER A 293 22.08 4.58 -14.73
CA SER A 293 22.65 5.85 -14.31
C SER A 293 22.94 5.86 -12.80
N ILE A 294 23.84 6.74 -12.36
CA ILE A 294 24.10 6.95 -10.93
C ILE A 294 22.82 7.36 -10.21
N ASP A 295 22.06 8.30 -10.78
CA ASP A 295 20.85 8.83 -10.16
C ASP A 295 19.74 7.76 -10.05
N GLY A 296 19.58 6.92 -11.08
CA GLY A 296 18.62 5.81 -11.03
C GLY A 296 18.99 4.75 -9.98
N LEU A 297 20.27 4.39 -9.89
CA LEU A 297 20.75 3.47 -8.85
C LEU A 297 20.59 4.07 -7.44
N PHE A 298 20.97 5.34 -7.28
CA PHE A 298 20.83 6.06 -6.01
C PHE A 298 19.36 6.16 -5.58
N GLN A 299 18.45 6.51 -6.50
CA GLN A 299 17.01 6.57 -6.23
C GLN A 299 16.47 5.22 -5.72
N VAL A 300 16.87 4.12 -6.35
CA VAL A 300 16.41 2.78 -5.99
C VAL A 300 16.96 2.34 -4.63
N LEU A 301 18.23 2.61 -4.32
CA LEU A 301 18.86 2.25 -3.04
C LEU A 301 18.31 3.08 -1.86
N HIS A 302 18.00 4.36 -2.09
CA HIS A 302 17.47 5.29 -1.08
C HIS A 302 15.94 5.40 -1.08
N HIS A 303 15.23 4.53 -1.79
CA HIS A 303 13.78 4.52 -1.78
C HIS A 303 13.20 4.32 -0.37
N GLY A 304 12.12 5.04 -0.06
CA GLY A 304 11.45 5.01 1.25
C GLY A 304 12.09 5.87 2.34
N GLU A 305 13.27 6.45 2.11
CA GLU A 305 13.93 7.38 3.02
C GLU A 305 13.43 8.81 2.78
N ARG A 306 12.18 9.10 3.15
CA ARG A 306 11.69 10.49 3.08
C ARG A 306 12.35 11.31 4.17
N LYS A 307 13.25 12.22 3.78
CA LYS A 307 13.75 13.31 4.65
C LYS A 307 12.61 14.28 4.93
N PHE A 308 11.71 13.94 5.85
CA PHE A 308 10.90 14.96 6.49
C PHE A 308 11.85 15.79 7.34
N GLY A 309 11.95 17.10 7.06
CA GLY A 309 12.67 18.03 7.92
C GLY A 309 12.23 17.84 9.37
N ASP A 310 13.20 17.82 10.27
CA ASP A 310 13.06 17.54 11.70
C ASP A 310 11.71 18.01 12.27
N THR A 311 10.77 17.09 12.52
CA THR A 311 9.52 17.39 13.22
C THR A 311 9.74 17.38 14.74
N HIS A 312 10.72 18.14 15.22
CA HIS A 312 10.80 18.46 16.64
C HIS A 312 9.99 19.73 16.94
N ARG A 313 9.43 19.80 18.15
CA ARG A 313 8.52 20.84 18.67
C ARG A 313 9.06 22.30 18.61
N PHE A 314 10.28 22.50 18.13
CA PHE A 314 10.92 23.81 17.93
C PHE A 314 11.48 24.01 16.52
N ALA A 315 11.24 23.10 15.59
CA ALA A 315 11.64 23.27 14.21
C ALA A 315 10.73 24.31 13.55
N THR A 316 11.35 25.39 13.09
CA THR A 316 10.71 26.36 12.21
C THR A 316 10.44 25.64 10.91
N THR A 317 9.17 25.44 10.62
CA THR A 317 8.68 24.81 9.40
C THR A 317 9.18 25.62 8.20
N GLU A 318 9.95 24.98 7.32
CA GLU A 318 10.15 25.47 5.96
C GLU A 318 8.78 25.41 5.27
N ASP A 319 8.08 26.54 5.29
CA ASP A 319 6.83 26.71 4.56
C ASP A 319 7.09 26.70 3.04
N PRO A 320 6.17 26.14 2.23
CA PRO A 320 6.28 26.14 0.76
C PRO A 320 6.24 27.53 0.11
N GLU A 321 5.99 28.60 0.88
CA GLU A 321 6.01 29.99 0.40
C GLU A 321 7.43 30.58 0.30
N ASP A 322 8.45 29.92 0.89
CA ASP A 322 9.81 30.49 0.97
C ASP A 322 10.66 30.32 -0.30
N PHE A 323 10.09 29.73 -1.36
CA PHE A 323 10.71 29.77 -2.70
C PHE A 323 10.58 31.16 -3.34
N ALA A 324 9.58 31.96 -2.94
CA ALA A 324 9.38 33.32 -3.46
C ALA A 324 10.20 34.39 -2.73
N SER A 325 10.64 34.16 -1.49
CA SER A 325 11.41 35.13 -0.70
C SER A 325 12.93 35.10 -1.00
N LYS A 326 13.45 33.93 -1.40
CA LYS A 326 14.87 33.73 -1.77
C LYS A 326 15.34 34.54 -2.98
N VAL A 327 14.45 35.23 -3.70
CA VAL A 327 14.79 36.10 -4.83
C VAL A 327 15.02 37.57 -4.40
N LEU A 328 14.71 37.98 -3.16
CA LEU A 328 14.67 39.42 -2.81
C LEU A 328 15.59 39.93 -1.70
N HIS A 329 16.40 39.10 -1.03
CA HIS A 329 17.35 39.60 -0.03
C HIS A 329 18.76 39.03 -0.17
N HIS A 330 19.61 39.76 -0.90
CA HIS A 330 21.06 39.76 -0.69
C HIS A 330 21.36 40.31 0.72
N GLY A 331 22.13 39.59 1.54
CA GLY A 331 22.72 40.17 2.75
C GLY A 331 23.11 39.18 3.86
N GLU A 332 24.34 38.67 3.79
CA GLU A 332 25.23 38.29 4.90
C GLU A 332 24.74 37.42 6.09
N ARG A 333 25.20 36.15 6.07
CA ARG A 333 25.90 35.34 7.12
C ARG A 333 25.43 35.38 8.58
N LYS A 334 25.36 34.18 9.20
CA LYS A 334 26.45 33.68 10.08
C LYS A 334 26.46 32.16 10.27
N PHE A 335 27.70 31.67 10.24
CA PHE A 335 28.18 30.32 10.50
C PHE A 335 28.14 30.04 12.01
N GLY A 336 27.69 28.85 12.42
CA GLY A 336 27.89 28.28 13.75
C GLY A 336 26.66 28.24 14.67
N ASP A 337 25.94 27.11 14.65
CA ASP A 337 25.56 26.36 15.86
C ASP A 337 25.03 24.96 15.45
N THR A 338 25.89 23.96 15.27
CA THR A 338 26.20 22.89 16.24
C THR A 338 25.00 22.25 16.96
N HIS A 339 24.28 21.34 16.28
CA HIS A 339 23.82 20.08 16.88
C HIS A 339 23.90 18.90 15.88
N ARG A 340 24.86 18.03 16.20
CA ARG A 340 25.26 16.66 15.80
C ARG A 340 24.39 15.74 14.92
N PHE A 341 23.18 16.08 14.49
CA PHE A 341 22.36 15.20 13.62
C PHE A 341 21.71 15.88 12.41
N ALA A 342 22.03 17.15 12.16
CA ALA A 342 21.63 17.81 10.92
C ALA A 342 22.74 17.74 9.88
N THR A 343 22.50 16.97 8.81
CA THR A 343 23.24 16.97 7.54
C THR A 343 24.77 16.92 7.64
N THR A 344 25.27 15.81 8.15
CA THR A 344 26.47 15.20 7.56
C THR A 344 26.01 13.89 6.95
N GLU A 345 26.31 13.68 5.67
CA GLU A 345 26.33 12.34 5.07
C GLU A 345 26.91 11.39 6.11
N ASP A 346 26.13 10.39 6.52
CA ASP A 346 26.61 9.41 7.48
C ASP A 346 27.86 8.77 6.84
N PRO A 347 29.06 8.91 7.43
CA PRO A 347 30.26 8.32 6.84
C PRO A 347 30.16 6.78 6.72
N GLU A 348 29.13 6.18 7.32
CA GLU A 348 28.78 4.77 7.23
C GLU A 348 27.61 4.45 6.26
N ASP A 349 27.04 5.43 5.54
CA ASP A 349 26.02 5.14 4.53
C ASP A 349 26.62 4.27 3.42
N PHE A 350 26.25 3.00 3.47
CA PHE A 350 26.80 1.94 2.64
C PHE A 350 26.57 2.19 1.14
N ALA A 351 25.50 2.91 0.80
CA ALA A 351 25.05 3.23 -0.55
C ALA A 351 25.22 4.72 -0.92
N SER A 352 26.05 5.47 -0.19
CA SER A 352 26.17 6.93 -0.37
C SER A 352 26.51 7.35 -1.80
N LYS A 353 26.07 8.56 -2.17
CA LYS A 353 26.32 9.09 -3.53
C LYS A 353 27.82 9.20 -3.83
N GLU A 354 28.65 9.49 -2.82
CA GLU A 354 30.10 9.52 -2.95
C GLU A 354 30.69 8.15 -3.32
N ARG A 355 30.21 7.07 -2.68
CA ARG A 355 30.62 5.70 -3.01
C ARG A 355 30.20 5.32 -4.43
N LEU A 356 29.00 5.71 -4.84
CA LEU A 356 28.55 5.50 -6.23
C LEU A 356 29.40 6.27 -7.23
N TYR A 357 29.80 7.51 -6.93
CA TYR A 357 30.74 8.26 -7.78
C TYR A 357 32.10 7.57 -7.86
N ALA A 358 32.62 7.03 -6.76
CA ALA A 358 33.88 6.30 -6.76
C ALA A 358 33.81 5.06 -7.67
N VAL A 359 32.69 4.31 -7.68
CA VAL A 359 32.48 3.19 -8.61
C VAL A 359 32.54 3.66 -10.07
N TRP A 360 31.89 4.77 -10.41
CA TRP A 360 31.93 5.29 -11.79
C TRP A 360 33.33 5.75 -12.19
N ASP A 361 34.03 6.43 -11.28
CA ASP A 361 35.41 6.87 -11.50
C ASP A 361 36.35 5.64 -11.69
N GLU A 362 36.17 4.56 -10.92
CA GLU A 362 36.92 3.30 -11.02
C GLU A 362 36.65 2.55 -12.34
N MET A 363 35.42 2.64 -12.85
CA MET A 363 35.06 2.06 -14.16
C MET A 363 35.49 2.92 -15.34
N GLU A 364 36.16 4.06 -15.09
CA GLU A 364 36.59 5.04 -16.11
C GLU A 364 35.44 5.59 -16.97
N VAL A 365 34.24 5.70 -16.39
CA VAL A 365 33.04 6.20 -17.06
C VAL A 365 32.65 7.57 -16.51
N ASP A 366 32.25 8.49 -17.40
CA ASP A 366 31.78 9.80 -16.98
C ASP A 366 30.54 9.69 -16.07
N ARG A 367 30.46 10.52 -15.04
CA ARG A 367 29.39 10.47 -14.02
C ARG A 367 27.99 10.77 -14.57
N SER A 368 27.88 11.39 -15.75
CA SER A 368 26.60 11.60 -16.46
C SER A 368 26.24 10.44 -17.40
N SER A 369 27.18 9.52 -17.66
CA SER A 369 26.99 8.38 -18.55
C SER A 369 26.38 7.20 -17.80
N LYS A 370 25.67 6.36 -18.56
CA LYS A 370 25.09 5.12 -18.05
C LYS A 370 26.02 3.94 -18.27
N ILE A 371 26.03 2.99 -17.34
CA ILE A 371 26.84 1.76 -17.39
C ILE A 371 25.92 0.55 -17.63
N LEU A 372 26.37 -0.40 -18.43
CA LEU A 372 25.67 -1.68 -18.62
C LEU A 372 25.44 -2.37 -17.27
N LEU A 373 24.20 -2.78 -17.00
CA LEU A 373 23.82 -3.50 -15.77
C LEU A 373 24.72 -4.71 -15.55
N PHE A 374 25.01 -5.48 -16.60
CA PHE A 374 25.92 -6.62 -16.52
C PHE A 374 27.32 -6.22 -16.02
N ALA A 375 27.90 -5.14 -16.54
CA ALA A 375 29.21 -4.65 -16.11
C ALA A 375 29.16 -4.17 -14.65
N LEU A 376 28.08 -3.46 -14.30
CA LEU A 376 27.87 -2.91 -12.97
C LEU A 376 27.72 -4.01 -11.90
N LEU A 377 26.99 -5.09 -12.21
CA LEU A 377 26.83 -6.25 -11.32
C LEU A 377 28.13 -7.03 -11.08
N ASN A 378 29.13 -6.91 -11.96
CA ASN A 378 30.45 -7.49 -11.74
C ASN A 378 31.33 -6.64 -10.79
N HIS A 379 30.91 -5.40 -10.49
CA HIS A 379 31.63 -4.56 -9.56
C HIS A 379 31.34 -5.01 -8.11
N PRO A 380 32.36 -5.34 -7.30
CA PRO A 380 32.17 -5.93 -5.98
C PRO A 380 31.37 -5.04 -5.03
N ILE A 381 31.62 -3.73 -5.05
CA ILE A 381 30.87 -2.75 -4.23
C ILE A 381 29.38 -2.73 -4.61
N VAL A 382 29.06 -2.74 -5.90
CA VAL A 382 27.66 -2.68 -6.34
C VAL A 382 26.95 -4.00 -6.09
N ALA A 383 27.63 -5.13 -6.32
CA ALA A 383 27.11 -6.44 -5.98
C ALA A 383 26.74 -6.53 -4.49
N ASP A 384 27.60 -6.02 -3.60
CA ASP A 384 27.37 -6.01 -2.14
C ASP A 384 26.24 -5.03 -1.74
N MET A 385 26.18 -3.84 -2.37
CA MET A 385 25.05 -2.89 -2.26
C MET A 385 23.72 -3.55 -2.60
N ILE A 386 23.66 -4.28 -3.71
CA ILE A 386 22.45 -4.97 -4.15
C ILE A 386 22.13 -6.16 -3.25
N ALA A 387 23.13 -6.98 -2.89
CA ALA A 387 22.97 -8.13 -2.00
C ALA A 387 22.36 -7.74 -0.64
N SER A 388 22.75 -6.58 -0.13
CA SER A 388 22.23 -6.01 1.13
C SER A 388 20.89 -5.29 0.98
N CYS A 389 20.44 -5.00 -0.24
CA CYS A 389 19.21 -4.25 -0.49
C CYS A 389 17.97 -5.14 -0.45
N CYS A 390 17.39 -5.31 0.74
CA CYS A 390 16.16 -6.08 0.94
C CYS A 390 14.86 -5.24 0.94
N LYS A 391 14.93 -3.96 0.56
CA LYS A 391 13.80 -3.01 0.63
C LYS A 391 12.63 -3.37 -0.28
N TYR A 392 12.91 -4.00 -1.43
CA TYR A 392 11.89 -4.44 -2.40
C TYR A 392 11.38 -5.86 -2.15
N ARG A 393 11.60 -6.40 -0.95
CA ARG A 393 11.05 -7.69 -0.54
C ARG A 393 9.61 -7.52 -0.06
N ALA A 394 8.67 -8.16 -0.75
CA ALA A 394 7.29 -8.22 -0.27
C ALA A 394 7.20 -9.10 1.00
N PRO A 395 6.53 -8.64 2.07
CA PRO A 395 6.26 -9.46 3.24
C PRO A 395 5.23 -10.55 2.95
N ASP A 396 5.34 -11.70 3.63
CA ASP A 396 4.40 -12.82 3.56
C ASP A 396 3.76 -13.06 4.93
N PHE A 397 2.59 -12.46 5.16
CA PHE A 397 1.92 -12.54 6.46
C PHE A 397 1.34 -13.93 6.76
N ARG A 398 1.08 -14.77 5.74
CA ARG A 398 0.46 -16.09 5.96
C ARG A 398 1.30 -16.94 6.89
N GLN A 399 2.62 -16.90 6.72
CA GLN A 399 3.53 -17.66 7.58
C GLN A 399 3.36 -17.29 9.05
N ILE A 400 3.14 -16.00 9.37
CA ILE A 400 2.98 -15.50 10.73
C ILE A 400 1.59 -15.83 11.28
N LEU A 401 0.55 -15.67 10.45
CA LEU A 401 -0.84 -15.92 10.86
C LEU A 401 -1.12 -17.41 11.14
N HIS A 402 -0.41 -18.33 10.46
CA HIS A 402 -0.64 -19.77 10.56
C HIS A 402 0.36 -20.55 11.45
N ILE A 403 1.31 -19.89 12.14
CA ILE A 403 2.33 -20.57 12.97
C ILE A 403 1.70 -21.57 13.96
N LYS A 404 0.62 -21.17 14.64
CA LYS A 404 -0.05 -22.00 15.66
C LYS A 404 -0.76 -23.21 15.09
N GLN A 405 -1.29 -23.13 13.87
CA GLN A 405 -1.94 -24.29 13.23
C GLN A 405 -0.93 -25.42 12.99
N ALA A 406 0.31 -25.10 12.63
CA ALA A 406 1.36 -26.10 12.42
C ALA A 406 1.79 -26.81 13.72
N ASP A 407 1.93 -26.08 14.82
CA ASP A 407 2.30 -26.64 16.12
C ASP A 407 1.16 -27.45 16.76
N GLU A 408 -0.10 -27.03 16.60
CA GLU A 408 -1.27 -27.77 17.10
C GLU A 408 -1.52 -29.06 16.30
N LEU A 409 -1.32 -29.05 14.97
CA LEU A 409 -1.35 -30.25 14.14
C LEU A 409 -0.20 -31.23 14.50
N SER A 410 1.00 -30.71 14.77
CA SER A 410 2.13 -31.52 15.25
C SER A 410 1.91 -32.08 16.67
N ALA A 411 1.24 -31.34 17.54
CA ALA A 411 0.90 -31.78 18.90
C ALA A 411 -0.25 -32.81 18.90
N ALA A 412 -1.23 -32.67 17.99
CA ALA A 412 -2.32 -33.63 17.83
C ALA A 412 -1.82 -35.00 17.34
N ASP A 413 -0.87 -35.02 16.40
CA ASP A 413 -0.28 -36.27 15.89
C ASP A 413 0.59 -36.99 16.94
N SER A 414 1.20 -36.25 17.88
CA SER A 414 1.98 -36.84 18.98
C SER A 414 1.12 -37.37 20.14
N HIS A 415 -0.14 -36.93 20.25
CA HIS A 415 -1.09 -37.44 21.24
C HIS A 415 -1.99 -38.59 20.74
N GLY A 416 -1.97 -38.89 19.43
CA GLY A 416 -2.71 -40.02 18.82
C GLY A 416 -2.10 -41.41 19.05
N HIS A 417 -0.86 -41.51 19.54
CA HIS A 417 -0.19 -42.77 19.86
C HIS A 417 -0.11 -43.03 21.37
N ARG A 418 -1.25 -43.15 22.06
CA ARG A 418 -1.34 -43.90 23.31
C ARG A 418 -2.09 -45.21 23.06
N THR A 419 -1.33 -46.29 22.92
CA THR A 419 -1.82 -47.67 22.88
C THR A 419 -2.64 -47.98 24.14
N PRO A 420 -3.83 -48.62 24.03
CA PRO A 420 -4.53 -49.14 25.19
C PRO A 420 -3.75 -50.33 25.74
N GLU A 421 -3.32 -50.25 27.00
CA GLU A 421 -2.79 -51.41 27.74
C GLU A 421 -3.87 -52.49 27.81
N GLN A 422 -3.56 -53.64 27.21
CA GLN A 422 -4.35 -54.86 27.34
C GLN A 422 -4.22 -55.39 28.77
N GLY A 423 -5.28 -55.24 29.56
CA GLY A 423 -5.48 -56.02 30.77
C GLY A 423 -5.93 -57.44 30.40
N THR A 424 -5.10 -58.44 30.70
CA THR A 424 -5.48 -59.85 30.65
C THR A 424 -5.34 -60.49 32.03
N ALA A 425 -6.46 -61.09 32.46
CA ALA A 425 -6.65 -62.21 33.40
C ALA A 425 -6.14 -62.09 34.84
#